data_AF-A0A660VGS9-F1
#
_entry.id   AF-A0A660VGS9-F1
#
_cell.length_a   1.000
_cell.length_b   1.000
_cell.length_c   1.000
_cell.angle_alpha   90.00
_cell.angle_beta   90.00
_cell.angle_gamma   90.00
#
_symmetry.space_group_name_H-M   'P 1'
#
loop_
_entity.id
_entity.type
_entity.pdbx_description
1 polymer ?
#
loop_
_entity_poly.entity_id
_entity_poly.type
_entity_poly.pdbx_seq_one_letter_code
_entity_poly.pdbx_strand_id
1 'polypeptide(L)'
;MATVRWRTDVFRLMQQLFFKRSCQEAEEFIRRSKIPSRVGDGSIIVTFDKTPLPSSPNDVVCPHFVELKWATGCRFNCSWCYLQGTLFRLPYGKAPHFKDIGKVKKHLKIFLAEVDTPCLLNSGELCDSLVAEGSEFSLTRNYLPLLSGTPHRILIVTKDTRIQGILEHGSPKTTVVSISINAFNVAERWERGAPPVLERIQAAQKLYESGFEIRVRIDPMVPVEGWQKAYQEVVRVLLQRVQPSRITLGSLRGLASTIRACRDKSWVKYLSERSNWGLKVPFSVRLDMYRSIIDFLREQGYQGPVALCKETLRMWNALGLNWLEIKCNCIP
;
A
#
# COMPACT_ATOMS: atom_id res chain seq x y z
N MET A 1 -28.47 10.70 11.05
CA MET A 1 -28.34 9.67 9.99
C MET A 1 -26.92 9.67 9.49
N ALA A 2 -26.21 8.54 9.53
CA ALA A 2 -24.88 8.45 8.93
C ALA A 2 -25.05 8.24 7.43
N THR A 3 -24.55 9.15 6.62
CA THR A 3 -24.75 9.17 5.16
C THR A 3 -23.45 8.86 4.43
N VAL A 4 -23.50 8.12 3.32
CA VAL A 4 -22.38 8.01 2.38
C VAL A 4 -22.36 9.24 1.48
N ARG A 5 -21.19 9.91 1.40
CA ARG A 5 -20.97 11.01 0.46
C ARG A 5 -20.19 10.50 -0.74
N TRP A 6 -20.70 10.73 -1.93
CA TRP A 6 -20.11 10.26 -3.19
C TRP A 6 -19.11 11.27 -3.77
N ARG A 7 -18.17 10.79 -4.59
CA ARG A 7 -17.25 11.65 -5.33
C ARG A 7 -17.88 12.10 -6.64
N THR A 8 -17.94 13.40 -6.89
CA THR A 8 -18.38 13.99 -8.17
C THR A 8 -17.27 13.99 -9.23
N ASP A 9 -16.01 13.98 -8.79
CA ASP A 9 -14.83 14.27 -9.63
C ASP A 9 -14.24 13.05 -10.37
N VAL A 10 -14.96 11.92 -10.40
CA VAL A 10 -14.67 10.81 -11.34
C VAL A 10 -14.70 11.34 -12.79
N PHE A 11 -15.48 12.40 -13.02
CA PHE A 11 -15.59 13.18 -14.26
C PHE A 11 -14.25 13.54 -14.93
N ARG A 12 -13.24 13.98 -14.17
CA ARG A 12 -11.98 14.50 -14.74
C ARG A 12 -10.94 13.40 -15.03
N LEU A 13 -11.01 12.29 -14.28
CA LEU A 13 -10.10 11.15 -14.40
C LEU A 13 -10.42 10.29 -15.63
N MET A 14 -11.70 10.19 -15.97
CA MET A 14 -12.16 9.29 -17.03
C MET A 14 -12.28 9.98 -18.40
N GLN A 15 -12.38 11.31 -18.46
CA GLN A 15 -12.20 12.06 -19.72
C GLN A 15 -10.80 11.84 -20.36
N GLN A 16 -9.76 11.60 -19.57
CA GLN A 16 -8.39 11.37 -20.09
C GLN A 16 -8.12 9.91 -20.47
N LEU A 17 -8.82 8.95 -19.86
CA LEU A 17 -8.66 7.51 -20.12
C LEU A 17 -9.46 7.02 -21.34
N PHE A 18 -10.50 7.75 -21.76
CA PHE A 18 -11.48 7.30 -22.76
C PHE A 18 -11.31 7.91 -24.16
N PHE A 19 -10.10 8.25 -24.60
CA PHE A 19 -9.87 8.69 -25.98
C PHE A 19 -10.07 7.57 -27.04
N LYS A 20 -10.59 6.39 -26.66
CA LYS A 20 -10.74 5.22 -27.55
C LYS A 20 -12.07 4.42 -27.44
N ARG A 21 -13.06 4.85 -26.67
CA ARG A 21 -14.41 4.24 -26.68
C ARG A 21 -15.49 5.32 -26.73
N SER A 22 -16.64 5.01 -27.33
CA SER A 22 -17.74 5.94 -27.50
C SER A 22 -18.10 6.63 -26.18
N CYS A 23 -18.24 7.96 -26.20
CA CYS A 23 -18.44 8.78 -25.00
C CYS A 23 -19.62 8.30 -24.11
N GLN A 24 -20.64 7.66 -24.71
CA GLN A 24 -21.82 7.19 -23.98
C GLN A 24 -21.54 5.97 -23.07
N GLU A 25 -20.75 5.00 -23.51
CA GLU A 25 -20.42 3.81 -22.69
C GLU A 25 -19.48 4.16 -21.52
N ALA A 26 -18.57 5.11 -21.76
CA ALA A 26 -17.70 5.68 -20.74
C ALA A 26 -18.52 6.39 -19.67
N GLU A 27 -19.40 7.30 -20.07
CA GLU A 27 -20.28 8.05 -19.17
C GLU A 27 -21.20 7.12 -18.36
N GLU A 28 -21.73 6.06 -18.97
CA GLU A 28 -22.60 5.10 -18.28
C GLU A 28 -21.84 4.22 -17.28
N PHE A 29 -20.63 3.76 -17.60
CA PHE A 29 -19.75 3.03 -16.67
C PHE A 29 -19.25 3.92 -15.51
N ILE A 30 -18.93 5.19 -15.80
CA ILE A 30 -18.58 6.23 -14.81
C ILE A 30 -19.74 6.49 -13.85
N ARG A 31 -20.96 6.61 -14.39
CA ARG A 31 -22.18 6.90 -13.63
C ARG A 31 -22.58 5.75 -12.69
N ARG A 32 -22.21 4.51 -13.07
CA ARG A 32 -22.41 3.29 -12.27
C ARG A 32 -21.30 3.04 -11.23
N SER A 33 -20.06 3.52 -11.46
CA SER A 33 -18.90 3.30 -10.59
C SER A 33 -18.75 4.40 -9.52
N LYS A 34 -19.69 4.46 -8.57
CA LYS A 34 -19.65 5.44 -7.48
C LYS A 34 -18.68 5.00 -6.38
N ILE A 35 -17.46 5.52 -6.38
CA ILE A 35 -16.55 5.38 -5.22
C ILE A 35 -16.95 6.42 -4.16
N PRO A 36 -17.15 6.02 -2.89
CA PRO A 36 -17.50 6.96 -1.84
C PRO A 36 -16.33 7.89 -1.51
N SER A 37 -16.58 9.19 -1.40
CA SER A 37 -15.59 10.13 -0.87
C SER A 37 -15.37 9.89 0.63
N ARG A 38 -16.44 9.65 1.39
CA ARG A 38 -16.42 9.27 2.81
C ARG A 38 -17.71 8.58 3.25
N VAL A 39 -17.62 7.83 4.35
CA VAL A 39 -18.77 7.21 5.02
C VAL A 39 -18.98 7.82 6.40
N GLY A 40 -20.20 8.28 6.67
CA GLY A 40 -20.54 8.97 7.93
C GLY A 40 -19.70 10.24 8.10
N ASP A 41 -19.04 10.38 9.25
CA ASP A 41 -18.14 11.50 9.53
C ASP A 41 -16.79 11.44 8.78
N GLY A 42 -16.53 10.37 8.01
CA GLY A 42 -15.27 10.16 7.29
C GLY A 42 -14.08 9.83 8.18
N SER A 43 -14.30 9.60 9.48
CA SER A 43 -13.24 9.22 10.40
C SER A 43 -12.78 7.78 10.20
N ILE A 44 -13.64 6.88 9.73
CA ILE A 44 -13.34 5.45 9.55
C ILE A 44 -13.07 5.08 8.09
N ILE A 45 -13.97 5.44 7.17
CA ILE A 45 -13.84 5.11 5.75
C ILE A 45 -13.85 6.39 4.93
N VAL A 46 -12.79 6.60 4.16
CA VAL A 46 -12.55 7.80 3.34
C VAL A 46 -11.67 7.44 2.16
N THR A 47 -11.89 8.10 1.02
CA THR A 47 -11.00 7.94 -0.13
C THR A 47 -9.72 8.75 0.05
N PHE A 48 -8.57 8.10 -0.11
CA PHE A 48 -7.29 8.76 -0.25
C PHE A 48 -7.22 9.52 -1.58
N ASP A 49 -7.10 10.84 -1.51
CA ASP A 49 -7.11 11.73 -2.68
C ASP A 49 -6.01 12.80 -2.66
N LYS A 50 -4.90 12.51 -1.97
CA LYS A 50 -3.82 13.49 -1.77
C LYS A 50 -2.88 13.68 -2.95
N THR A 51 -3.13 13.01 -4.08
CA THR A 51 -2.32 13.11 -5.29
C THR A 51 -3.21 13.52 -6.45
N PRO A 52 -3.06 14.73 -7.02
CA PRO A 52 -3.82 15.11 -8.19
C PRO A 52 -3.47 14.21 -9.39
N LEU A 53 -4.31 14.25 -10.42
CA LEU A 53 -3.95 13.67 -11.71
C LEU A 53 -2.64 14.29 -12.21
N PRO A 54 -1.66 13.47 -12.63
CA PRO A 54 -0.38 13.99 -13.08
C PRO A 54 -0.57 14.74 -14.40
N SER A 55 -0.13 16.00 -14.44
CA SER A 55 -0.13 16.84 -15.64
C SER A 55 1.28 17.32 -16.01
N SER A 56 2.21 17.27 -15.06
CA SER A 56 3.62 17.61 -15.22
C SER A 56 4.52 16.37 -15.02
N PRO A 57 5.68 16.29 -15.69
CA PRO A 57 6.65 15.20 -15.49
C PRO A 57 7.06 14.97 -14.03
N ASN A 58 7.00 16.00 -13.18
CA ASN A 58 7.39 15.91 -11.77
C ASN A 58 6.22 15.55 -10.84
N ASP A 59 4.99 15.43 -11.36
CA ASP A 59 3.84 15.04 -10.56
C ASP A 59 3.92 13.58 -10.17
N VAL A 60 3.49 13.29 -8.94
CA VAL A 60 3.47 11.93 -8.42
C VAL A 60 2.25 11.18 -8.93
N VAL A 61 2.51 10.05 -9.57
CA VAL A 61 1.52 9.04 -9.93
C VAL A 61 1.21 8.21 -8.69
N CYS A 62 0.01 8.37 -8.15
CA CYS A 62 -0.54 7.51 -7.11
C CYS A 62 -2.06 7.47 -7.27
N PRO A 63 -2.66 6.31 -7.52
CA PRO A 63 -4.11 6.22 -7.69
C PRO A 63 -4.80 6.53 -6.37
N HIS A 64 -6.05 6.98 -6.46
CA HIS A 64 -6.93 7.09 -5.31
C HIS A 64 -7.41 5.70 -4.89
N PHE A 65 -7.55 5.49 -3.58
CA PHE A 65 -8.01 4.22 -3.01
C PHE A 65 -8.81 4.46 -1.74
N VAL A 66 -9.62 3.50 -1.34
CA VAL A 66 -10.47 3.64 -0.14
C VAL A 66 -9.68 3.18 1.08
N GLU A 67 -9.60 4.02 2.10
CA GLU A 67 -8.95 3.70 3.37
C GLU A 67 -9.95 3.14 4.38
N LEU A 68 -9.56 2.11 5.12
CA LEU A 68 -10.21 1.69 6.37
C LEU A 68 -9.31 2.11 7.55
N LYS A 69 -9.62 3.25 8.15
CA LYS A 69 -8.87 3.84 9.27
C LYS A 69 -9.33 3.27 10.60
N TRP A 70 -9.11 1.98 10.82
CA TRP A 70 -9.47 1.30 12.07
C TRP A 70 -8.47 1.56 13.22
N ALA A 71 -7.22 1.83 12.89
CA ALA A 71 -6.14 2.15 13.83
C ALA A 71 -5.16 3.17 13.25
N THR A 72 -4.31 3.72 14.13
CA THR A 72 -3.15 4.53 13.78
C THR A 72 -1.92 4.05 14.55
N GLY A 73 -0.72 4.29 14.03
CA GLY A 73 0.52 3.93 14.69
C GLY A 73 0.97 2.49 14.45
N CYS A 74 2.16 2.16 14.92
CA CYS A 74 2.78 0.87 14.67
C CYS A 74 3.81 0.57 15.77
N ARG A 75 3.90 -0.70 16.19
CA ARG A 75 4.88 -1.17 17.16
C ARG A 75 6.31 -1.29 16.62
N PHE A 76 6.45 -1.43 15.30
CA PHE A 76 7.76 -1.55 14.66
C PHE A 76 8.49 -0.22 14.61
N ASN A 77 9.81 -0.23 14.72
CA ASN A 77 10.65 0.95 14.79
C ASN A 77 11.54 1.15 13.56
N CYS A 78 10.93 1.14 12.37
CA CYS A 78 11.68 1.36 11.14
C CYS A 78 12.23 2.80 11.07
N SER A 79 13.52 2.98 10.75
CA SER A 79 14.20 4.28 10.79
C SER A 79 13.56 5.33 9.86
N TRP A 80 13.08 4.91 8.68
CA TRP A 80 12.41 5.75 7.68
C TRP A 80 10.88 5.82 7.83
N CYS A 81 10.31 5.31 8.92
CA CYS A 81 8.86 5.21 9.05
C CYS A 81 8.19 6.59 8.98
N TYR A 82 7.43 6.86 7.91
CA TYR A 82 6.75 8.14 7.73
C TYR A 82 5.72 8.43 8.84
N LEU A 83 5.16 7.41 9.49
CA LEU A 83 4.25 7.58 10.64
C LEU A 83 4.89 8.36 11.79
N GLN A 84 6.22 8.31 11.96
CA GLN A 84 6.92 9.14 12.95
C GLN A 84 6.71 10.63 12.66
N GLY A 85 6.69 11.03 11.39
CA GLY A 85 6.48 12.41 10.96
C GLY A 85 5.01 12.76 10.73
N THR A 86 4.14 11.79 10.45
CA THR A 86 2.69 12.02 10.29
C THR A 86 1.99 12.16 11.63
N LEU A 87 2.39 11.36 12.62
CA LEU A 87 1.71 11.26 13.90
C LEU A 87 2.42 12.05 15.02
N PHE A 88 3.48 12.81 14.70
CA PHE A 88 4.32 13.49 15.71
C PHE A 88 3.57 14.49 16.61
N ARG A 89 2.46 15.06 16.14
CA ARG A 89 1.62 16.01 16.91
C ARG A 89 0.56 15.33 17.76
N LEU A 90 0.37 14.02 17.62
CA LEU A 90 -0.61 13.29 18.41
C LEU A 90 0.01 12.96 19.78
N PRO A 91 -0.76 13.01 20.88
CA PRO A 91 -0.23 12.73 22.22
C PRO A 91 0.45 11.36 22.35
N TYR A 92 -0.05 10.36 21.62
CA TYR A 92 0.50 9.00 21.57
C TYR A 92 1.59 8.81 20.51
N GLY A 93 1.88 9.83 19.70
CA GLY A 93 2.86 9.76 18.62
C GLY A 93 2.63 8.56 17.68
N LYS A 94 3.67 7.74 17.50
CA LYS A 94 3.62 6.53 16.68
C LYS A 94 3.15 5.27 17.43
N ALA A 95 2.90 5.36 18.74
CA ALA A 95 2.40 4.22 19.50
C ALA A 95 1.06 3.74 18.88
N PRO A 96 0.80 2.43 18.82
CA PRO A 96 -0.47 1.92 18.33
C PRO A 96 -1.65 2.53 19.09
N HIS A 97 -2.63 3.02 18.36
CA HIS A 97 -3.87 3.58 18.87
C HIS A 97 -5.04 3.02 18.05
N PHE A 98 -6.00 2.42 18.75
CA PHE A 98 -7.14 1.73 18.13
C PHE A 98 -8.40 2.57 18.27
N LYS A 99 -9.22 2.59 17.23
CA LYS A 99 -10.54 3.23 17.31
C LYS A 99 -11.55 2.30 17.96
N ASP A 100 -12.61 2.89 18.50
CA ASP A 100 -13.75 2.15 19.03
C ASP A 100 -14.27 1.12 18.01
N ILE A 101 -14.29 -0.15 18.43
CA ILE A 101 -14.66 -1.28 17.57
C ILE A 101 -16.10 -1.13 17.09
N GLY A 102 -17.00 -0.65 17.96
CA GLY A 102 -18.41 -0.43 17.64
C GLY A 102 -18.58 0.58 16.50
N LYS A 103 -17.86 1.70 16.57
CA LYS A 103 -17.83 2.73 15.54
C LYS A 103 -17.26 2.21 14.23
N VAL A 104 -16.14 1.47 14.27
CA VAL A 104 -15.56 0.89 13.04
C VAL A 104 -16.54 -0.08 12.39
N LYS A 105 -17.11 -1.02 13.15
CA LYS A 105 -18.12 -1.98 12.66
C LYS A 105 -19.34 -1.27 12.09
N LYS A 106 -19.84 -0.22 12.75
CA LYS A 106 -20.98 0.57 12.27
C LYS A 106 -20.70 1.21 10.92
N HIS A 107 -19.57 1.89 10.76
CA HIS A 107 -19.22 2.54 9.49
C HIS A 107 -18.94 1.52 8.38
N LEU A 108 -18.30 0.39 8.71
CA LEU A 108 -18.09 -0.69 7.75
C LEU A 108 -19.42 -1.29 7.29
N LYS A 109 -20.36 -1.57 8.20
CA LYS A 109 -21.70 -2.07 7.82
C LYS A 109 -22.47 -1.09 6.93
N ILE A 110 -22.41 0.22 7.20
CA ILE A 110 -23.00 1.25 6.33
C ILE A 110 -22.36 1.19 4.94
N PHE A 111 -21.02 1.13 4.86
CA PHE A 111 -20.32 1.02 3.59
C PHE A 111 -20.75 -0.21 2.79
N LEU A 112 -20.77 -1.39 3.42
CA LEU A 112 -21.12 -2.65 2.76
C LEU A 112 -22.60 -2.70 2.32
N ALA A 113 -23.47 -1.90 2.92
CA ALA A 113 -24.89 -1.82 2.58
C ALA A 113 -25.21 -0.77 1.51
N GLU A 114 -24.46 0.34 1.47
CA GLU A 114 -24.77 1.48 0.60
C GLU A 114 -23.89 1.57 -0.66
N VAL A 115 -22.78 0.82 -0.73
CA VAL A 115 -21.83 0.90 -1.86
C VAL A 115 -21.94 -0.35 -2.74
N ASP A 116 -22.54 -0.21 -3.92
CA ASP A 116 -22.68 -1.35 -4.85
C ASP A 116 -21.39 -1.64 -5.64
N THR A 117 -20.52 -0.64 -5.82
CA THR A 117 -19.28 -0.79 -6.59
C THR A 117 -18.25 -1.60 -5.79
N PRO A 118 -17.73 -2.73 -6.31
CA PRO A 118 -16.68 -3.49 -5.66
C PRO A 118 -15.48 -2.60 -5.33
N CYS A 119 -15.02 -2.64 -4.08
CA CYS A 119 -13.96 -1.78 -3.58
C CYS A 119 -12.91 -2.60 -2.83
N LEU A 120 -11.67 -2.11 -2.85
CA LEU A 120 -10.59 -2.63 -2.02
C LEU A 120 -10.29 -1.63 -0.89
N LEU A 121 -10.60 -2.02 0.34
CA LEU A 121 -10.40 -1.21 1.56
C LEU A 121 -8.97 -1.40 2.08
N ASN A 122 -8.11 -0.39 1.91
CA ASN A 122 -6.75 -0.39 2.45
C ASN A 122 -6.77 -0.17 3.96
N SER A 123 -6.38 -1.18 4.73
CA SER A 123 -6.38 -1.15 6.19
C SER A 123 -5.03 -0.76 6.83
N GLY A 124 -4.00 -0.48 6.02
CA GLY A 124 -2.61 -0.27 6.47
C GLY A 124 -2.00 1.08 6.08
N GLU A 125 -2.80 2.07 5.72
CA GLU A 125 -2.30 3.41 5.33
C GLU A 125 -1.82 4.26 6.51
N LEU A 126 -2.27 4.02 7.74
CA LEU A 126 -1.82 4.76 8.93
C LEU A 126 -1.37 3.87 10.09
N CYS A 127 -1.27 2.56 9.85
CA CYS A 127 -0.83 1.55 10.79
C CYS A 127 -0.28 0.32 10.05
N ASP A 128 0.30 -0.63 10.77
CA ASP A 128 0.43 -1.99 10.22
C ASP A 128 -0.91 -2.70 10.40
N SER A 129 -1.46 -3.31 9.34
CA SER A 129 -2.80 -3.94 9.39
C SER A 129 -2.93 -5.02 10.46
N LEU A 130 -1.83 -5.64 10.88
CA LEU A 130 -1.82 -6.70 11.90
C LEU A 130 -1.32 -6.20 13.26
N VAL A 131 -1.25 -4.88 13.48
CA VAL A 131 -0.68 -4.29 14.71
C VAL A 131 -1.34 -4.83 16.00
N ALA A 132 -2.64 -5.17 15.95
CA ALA A 132 -3.44 -5.60 17.11
C ALA A 132 -3.71 -7.12 17.18
N GLU A 133 -3.08 -7.94 16.33
CA GLU A 133 -3.34 -9.39 16.33
C GLU A 133 -3.01 -10.03 17.68
N GLY A 134 -3.90 -10.91 18.16
CA GLY A 134 -3.82 -11.50 19.50
C GLY A 134 -4.43 -10.64 20.62
N SER A 135 -5.09 -9.52 20.31
CA SER A 135 -5.83 -8.69 21.26
C SER A 135 -7.31 -8.57 20.91
N GLU A 136 -8.11 -7.97 21.79
CA GLU A 136 -9.52 -7.63 21.53
C GLU A 136 -9.71 -6.69 20.33
N PHE A 137 -8.68 -5.90 19.98
CA PHE A 137 -8.70 -4.94 18.86
C PHE A 137 -8.27 -5.55 17.52
N SER A 138 -8.01 -6.87 17.44
CA SER A 138 -7.57 -7.56 16.22
C SER A 138 -8.44 -7.18 15.00
N LEU A 139 -7.80 -6.79 13.90
CA LEU A 139 -8.48 -6.46 12.65
C LEU A 139 -9.12 -7.71 12.06
N THR A 140 -8.37 -8.82 12.10
CA THR A 140 -8.80 -10.08 11.49
C THR A 140 -10.11 -10.57 12.12
N ARG A 141 -10.14 -10.65 13.45
CA ARG A 141 -11.31 -11.10 14.23
C ARG A 141 -12.51 -10.18 14.11
N ASN A 142 -12.30 -8.86 14.11
CA ASN A 142 -13.40 -7.91 14.21
C ASN A 142 -14.03 -7.53 12.86
N TYR A 143 -13.27 -7.55 11.77
CA TYR A 143 -13.71 -6.92 10.52
C TYR A 143 -13.74 -7.86 9.32
N LEU A 144 -12.89 -8.90 9.25
CA LEU A 144 -12.92 -9.86 8.12
C LEU A 144 -14.26 -10.59 7.98
N PRO A 145 -14.90 -11.09 9.07
CA PRO A 145 -16.17 -11.79 8.96
C PRO A 145 -17.29 -10.93 8.37
N LEU A 146 -17.23 -9.60 8.52
CA LEU A 146 -18.24 -8.68 8.01
C LEU A 146 -18.24 -8.57 6.48
N LEU A 147 -17.13 -8.94 5.82
CA LEU A 147 -17.02 -8.88 4.36
C LEU A 147 -17.62 -10.12 3.66
N SER A 148 -17.96 -11.17 4.41
CA SER A 148 -18.51 -12.41 3.85
C SER A 148 -19.80 -12.13 3.07
N GLY A 149 -19.90 -12.68 1.85
CA GLY A 149 -21.04 -12.47 0.95
C GLY A 149 -21.08 -11.10 0.27
N THR A 150 -20.12 -10.21 0.52
CA THR A 150 -20.05 -8.88 -0.12
C THR A 150 -19.11 -8.91 -1.33
N PRO A 151 -19.28 -8.00 -2.31
CA PRO A 151 -18.34 -7.86 -3.42
C PRO A 151 -17.07 -7.09 -3.03
N HIS A 152 -17.00 -6.56 -1.81
CA HIS A 152 -15.87 -5.77 -1.36
C HIS A 152 -14.75 -6.66 -0.81
N ARG A 153 -13.54 -6.12 -0.89
CA ARG A 153 -12.34 -6.77 -0.39
C ARG A 153 -11.64 -5.84 0.56
N ILE A 154 -10.88 -6.41 1.48
CA ILE A 154 -9.96 -5.68 2.36
C ILE A 154 -8.52 -6.03 1.98
N LEU A 155 -7.69 -5.00 1.93
CA LEU A 155 -6.26 -5.11 1.75
C LEU A 155 -5.58 -5.01 3.12
N ILE A 156 -4.93 -6.09 3.51
CA ILE A 156 -4.01 -6.15 4.66
C ILE A 156 -2.63 -5.75 4.15
N VAL A 157 -2.03 -4.71 4.70
CA VAL A 157 -0.64 -4.29 4.39
C VAL A 157 0.18 -4.46 5.66
N THR A 158 1.19 -5.32 5.62
CA THR A 158 1.88 -5.71 6.85
C THR A 158 3.36 -6.05 6.66
N LYS A 159 4.14 -5.89 7.72
CA LYS A 159 5.45 -6.52 7.94
C LYS A 159 5.39 -7.67 8.97
N ASP A 160 4.24 -7.87 9.60
CA ASP A 160 4.03 -8.85 10.65
C ASP A 160 3.85 -10.27 10.11
N THR A 161 4.07 -11.26 10.96
CA THR A 161 3.98 -12.69 10.64
C THR A 161 2.84 -13.40 11.38
N ARG A 162 2.11 -12.69 12.26
CA ARG A 162 0.93 -13.20 12.99
C ARG A 162 -0.29 -13.32 12.08
N ILE A 163 -0.23 -14.26 11.15
CA ILE A 163 -1.24 -14.48 10.10
C ILE A 163 -2.42 -15.36 10.52
N GLN A 164 -2.41 -15.92 11.74
CA GLN A 164 -3.38 -16.92 12.15
C GLN A 164 -4.83 -16.43 12.03
N GLY A 165 -5.10 -15.19 12.45
CA GLY A 165 -6.44 -14.62 12.30
C GLY A 165 -6.88 -14.41 10.85
N ILE A 166 -5.95 -14.26 9.90
CA ILE A 166 -6.28 -14.23 8.46
C ILE A 166 -6.77 -15.60 8.00
N LEU A 167 -6.10 -16.68 8.43
CA LEU A 167 -6.48 -18.05 8.10
C LEU A 167 -7.82 -18.43 8.73
N GLU A 168 -8.09 -17.98 9.96
CA GLU A 168 -9.30 -18.32 10.72
C GLU A 168 -10.54 -17.50 10.33
N HIS A 169 -10.36 -16.21 10.00
CA HIS A 169 -11.47 -15.28 9.81
C HIS A 169 -11.53 -14.67 8.41
N GLY A 170 -10.46 -14.78 7.63
CA GLY A 170 -10.40 -14.29 6.27
C GLY A 170 -10.98 -15.26 5.24
N SER A 171 -11.17 -14.75 4.03
CA SER A 171 -11.51 -15.57 2.86
C SER A 171 -10.69 -15.08 1.66
N PRO A 172 -10.15 -15.97 0.81
CA PRO A 172 -9.49 -15.59 -0.44
C PRO A 172 -10.30 -14.66 -1.34
N LYS A 173 -11.64 -14.77 -1.29
CA LYS A 173 -12.56 -13.92 -2.07
C LYS A 173 -12.55 -12.47 -1.60
N THR A 174 -12.47 -12.25 -0.29
CA THR A 174 -12.67 -10.94 0.34
C THR A 174 -11.39 -10.35 0.94
N THR A 175 -10.28 -11.09 0.98
CA THR A 175 -9.04 -10.68 1.65
C THR A 175 -7.86 -10.75 0.69
N VAL A 176 -7.14 -9.64 0.59
CA VAL A 176 -5.86 -9.51 -0.12
C VAL A 176 -4.77 -9.22 0.89
N VAL A 177 -3.63 -9.90 0.79
CA VAL A 177 -2.51 -9.66 1.70
C VAL A 177 -1.32 -9.11 0.94
N SER A 178 -0.87 -7.92 1.33
CA SER A 178 0.33 -7.24 0.83
C SER A 178 1.44 -7.30 1.88
N ILE A 179 2.42 -8.16 1.68
CA ILE A 179 3.62 -8.17 2.54
C ILE A 179 4.63 -7.13 2.09
N SER A 180 5.23 -6.44 3.06
CA SER A 180 6.37 -5.55 2.81
C SER A 180 7.68 -6.28 3.10
N ILE A 181 8.54 -6.37 2.09
CA ILE A 181 9.87 -6.97 2.19
C ILE A 181 10.93 -5.94 1.78
N ASN A 182 12.18 -6.26 2.09
CA ASN A 182 13.34 -5.48 1.69
C ASN A 182 14.53 -6.42 1.47
N ALA A 183 15.67 -5.92 0.97
CA ALA A 183 16.91 -6.69 1.04
C ALA A 183 17.22 -7.06 2.50
N PHE A 184 17.76 -8.26 2.75
CA PHE A 184 17.93 -8.79 4.10
C PHE A 184 18.75 -7.86 5.01
N ASN A 185 19.92 -7.42 4.53
CA ASN A 185 20.79 -6.49 5.23
C ASN A 185 20.15 -5.10 5.47
N VAL A 186 19.32 -4.63 4.55
CA VAL A 186 18.59 -3.36 4.66
C VAL A 186 17.52 -3.45 5.74
N ALA A 187 16.74 -4.53 5.75
CA ALA A 187 15.70 -4.75 6.76
C ALA A 187 16.30 -4.93 8.16
N GLU A 188 17.35 -5.75 8.29
CA GLU A 188 18.05 -5.98 9.55
C GLU A 188 18.55 -4.66 10.16
N ARG A 189 19.17 -3.81 9.33
CA ARG A 189 19.75 -2.55 9.80
C ARG A 189 18.70 -1.54 10.28
N TRP A 190 17.59 -1.40 9.54
CA TRP A 190 16.72 -0.25 9.66
C TRP A 190 15.24 -0.56 9.92
N GLU A 191 14.78 -1.80 9.84
CA GLU A 191 13.40 -2.20 10.14
C GLU A 191 13.25 -2.80 11.54
N ARG A 192 13.92 -2.19 12.53
CA ARG A 192 13.99 -2.70 13.90
C ARG A 192 12.61 -3.03 14.49
N GLY A 193 12.51 -4.19 15.12
CA GLY A 193 11.28 -4.70 15.74
C GLY A 193 10.26 -5.31 14.78
N ALA A 194 10.44 -5.18 13.46
CA ALA A 194 9.68 -5.99 12.51
C ALA A 194 10.33 -7.38 12.35
N PRO A 195 9.55 -8.45 12.08
CA PRO A 195 10.08 -9.77 11.81
C PRO A 195 11.12 -9.79 10.68
N PRO A 196 12.09 -10.72 10.69
CA PRO A 196 13.01 -10.94 9.57
C PRO A 196 12.28 -11.14 8.24
N VAL A 197 12.89 -10.69 7.14
CA VAL A 197 12.25 -10.75 5.81
C VAL A 197 11.90 -12.17 5.38
N LEU A 198 12.75 -13.16 5.70
CA LEU A 198 12.48 -14.56 5.38
C LEU A 198 11.20 -15.06 6.06
N GLU A 199 10.97 -14.70 7.33
CA GLU A 199 9.75 -15.08 8.04
C GLU A 199 8.51 -14.43 7.43
N ARG A 200 8.62 -13.18 6.94
CA ARG A 200 7.52 -12.52 6.22
C ARG A 200 7.18 -13.25 4.92
N ILE A 201 8.19 -13.71 4.18
CA ILE A 201 7.99 -14.51 2.97
C ILE A 201 7.38 -15.87 3.31
N GLN A 202 7.82 -16.54 4.38
CA GLN A 202 7.23 -17.80 4.85
C GLN A 202 5.77 -17.63 5.30
N ALA A 203 5.43 -16.52 5.96
CA ALA A 203 4.05 -16.20 6.31
C ALA A 203 3.20 -15.97 5.05
N ALA A 204 3.72 -15.26 4.06
CA ALA A 204 3.04 -15.12 2.77
C ALA A 204 2.89 -16.44 2.02
N GLN A 205 3.88 -17.34 2.10
CA GLN A 205 3.79 -18.68 1.51
C GLN A 205 2.61 -19.46 2.09
N LYS A 206 2.46 -19.50 3.41
CA LYS A 206 1.32 -20.19 4.06
C LYS A 206 -0.03 -19.65 3.60
N LEU A 207 -0.14 -18.33 3.47
CA LEU A 207 -1.35 -17.68 2.97
C LEU A 207 -1.59 -17.97 1.48
N TYR A 208 -0.53 -17.97 0.67
CA TYR A 208 -0.57 -18.29 -0.75
C TYR A 208 -1.03 -19.74 -0.97
N GLU A 209 -0.47 -20.70 -0.23
CA GLU A 209 -0.87 -22.11 -0.24
C GLU A 209 -2.33 -22.31 0.20
N SER A 210 -2.84 -21.40 1.03
CA SER A 210 -4.26 -21.35 1.44
C SER A 210 -5.16 -20.61 0.44
N GLY A 211 -4.64 -20.23 -0.73
CA GLY A 211 -5.37 -19.60 -1.83
C GLY A 211 -5.55 -18.09 -1.75
N PHE A 212 -4.99 -17.41 -0.75
CA PHE A 212 -5.10 -15.95 -0.65
C PHE A 212 -4.29 -15.25 -1.74
N GLU A 213 -4.84 -14.13 -2.26
CA GLU A 213 -4.09 -13.27 -3.16
C GLU A 213 -2.95 -12.58 -2.39
N ILE A 214 -1.70 -12.86 -2.78
CA ILE A 214 -0.52 -12.21 -2.22
C ILE A 214 -0.02 -11.11 -3.14
N ARG A 215 0.18 -9.92 -2.56
CA ARG A 215 0.88 -8.80 -3.15
C ARG A 215 2.19 -8.57 -2.41
N VAL A 216 3.16 -8.00 -3.10
CA VAL A 216 4.47 -7.71 -2.50
C VAL A 216 4.83 -6.26 -2.69
N ARG A 217 5.36 -5.65 -1.63
CA ARG A 217 5.94 -4.31 -1.68
C ARG A 217 7.41 -4.36 -1.31
N ILE A 218 8.24 -3.85 -2.21
CA ILE A 218 9.65 -3.52 -1.92
C ILE A 218 9.72 -2.00 -1.85
N ASP A 219 9.32 -1.46 -0.70
CA ASP A 219 9.23 -0.02 -0.49
C ASP A 219 9.49 0.33 0.99
N PRO A 220 10.61 1.01 1.31
CA PRO A 220 11.57 1.65 0.39
C PRO A 220 12.79 0.79 0.03
N MET A 221 13.18 0.82 -1.24
CA MET A 221 14.50 0.40 -1.74
C MET A 221 15.58 1.41 -1.31
N VAL A 222 16.75 0.90 -0.93
CA VAL A 222 17.89 1.67 -0.43
C VAL A 222 19.15 1.38 -1.27
N PRO A 223 19.82 2.38 -1.84
CA PRO A 223 21.04 2.19 -2.64
C PRO A 223 22.26 2.01 -1.73
N VAL A 224 22.25 0.97 -0.90
CA VAL A 224 23.44 0.54 -0.14
C VAL A 224 24.49 -0.02 -1.10
N GLU A 225 25.74 -0.10 -0.65
CA GLU A 225 26.76 -0.83 -1.39
C GLU A 225 26.30 -2.28 -1.62
N GLY A 226 26.47 -2.78 -2.86
CA GLY A 226 26.00 -4.11 -3.25
C GLY A 226 24.48 -4.27 -3.33
N TRP A 227 23.70 -3.18 -3.35
CA TRP A 227 22.22 -3.22 -3.36
C TRP A 227 21.67 -4.15 -4.43
N GLN A 228 22.24 -4.16 -5.65
CA GLN A 228 21.71 -4.95 -6.75
C GLN A 228 21.67 -6.45 -6.42
N LYS A 229 22.79 -7.02 -5.96
CA LYS A 229 22.85 -8.41 -5.52
C LYS A 229 21.90 -8.69 -4.35
N ALA A 230 21.86 -7.77 -3.37
CA ALA A 230 21.03 -7.93 -2.17
C ALA A 230 19.52 -7.94 -2.49
N TYR A 231 19.07 -7.12 -3.45
CA TYR A 231 17.67 -7.12 -3.90
C TYR A 231 17.35 -8.29 -4.84
N GLN A 232 18.28 -8.70 -5.71
CA GLN A 232 18.12 -9.89 -6.54
C GLN A 232 17.98 -11.16 -5.68
N GLU A 233 18.74 -11.26 -4.59
CA GLU A 233 18.65 -12.37 -3.64
C GLU A 233 17.25 -12.49 -3.02
N VAL A 234 16.71 -11.41 -2.45
CA VAL A 234 15.37 -11.46 -1.84
C VAL A 234 14.28 -11.75 -2.87
N VAL A 235 14.41 -11.23 -4.10
CA VAL A 235 13.48 -11.54 -5.20
C VAL A 235 13.52 -13.03 -5.55
N ARG A 236 14.71 -13.64 -5.63
CA ARG A 236 14.85 -15.08 -5.89
C ARG A 236 14.19 -15.91 -4.79
N VAL A 237 14.45 -15.58 -3.52
CA VAL A 237 13.85 -16.26 -2.37
C VAL A 237 12.32 -16.14 -2.36
N LEU A 238 11.80 -14.97 -2.72
CA LEU A 238 10.36 -14.71 -2.83
C LEU A 238 9.70 -15.57 -3.92
N LEU A 239 10.21 -15.51 -5.15
CA LEU A 239 9.58 -16.18 -6.30
C LEU A 239 9.65 -17.70 -6.23
N GLN A 240 10.58 -18.26 -5.44
CA GLN A 240 10.62 -19.70 -5.13
C GLN A 240 9.47 -20.17 -4.23
N ARG A 241 8.76 -19.27 -3.55
CA ARG A 241 7.77 -19.61 -2.51
C ARG A 241 6.38 -19.09 -2.79
N VAL A 242 6.29 -17.97 -3.49
CA VAL A 242 5.02 -17.29 -3.77
C VAL A 242 5.06 -16.78 -5.20
N GLN A 243 3.92 -16.85 -5.90
CA GLN A 243 3.68 -16.12 -7.13
C GLN A 243 2.83 -14.89 -6.81
N PRO A 244 3.43 -13.68 -6.62
CA PRO A 244 2.65 -12.51 -6.26
C PRO A 244 1.69 -12.12 -7.40
N SER A 245 0.48 -11.67 -7.07
CA SER A 245 -0.44 -11.13 -8.07
C SER A 245 0.01 -9.78 -8.63
N ARG A 246 0.84 -9.04 -7.87
CA ARG A 246 1.51 -7.81 -8.26
C ARG A 246 2.67 -7.49 -7.32
N ILE A 247 3.69 -6.80 -7.84
CA ILE A 247 4.84 -6.29 -7.09
C ILE A 247 4.85 -4.77 -7.20
N THR A 248 4.98 -4.06 -6.08
CA THR A 248 5.13 -2.60 -6.06
C THR A 248 6.50 -2.22 -5.53
N LEU A 249 7.26 -1.47 -6.33
CA LEU A 249 8.58 -0.95 -5.98
C LEU A 249 8.45 0.51 -5.53
N GLY A 250 9.29 0.94 -4.59
CA GLY A 250 9.44 2.35 -4.25
C GLY A 250 10.79 2.56 -3.57
N SER A 251 11.34 3.76 -3.63
CA SER A 251 12.64 4.10 -3.01
C SER A 251 12.46 4.89 -1.73
N LEU A 252 13.56 5.12 -0.98
CA LEU A 252 13.54 6.02 0.16
C LEU A 252 12.96 7.40 -0.19
N ARG A 253 12.13 7.89 0.73
CA ARG A 253 11.52 9.22 0.73
C ARG A 253 11.61 9.79 2.13
N GLY A 254 12.21 10.97 2.25
CA GLY A 254 12.38 11.68 3.50
C GLY A 254 11.51 12.92 3.54
N LEU A 255 10.30 12.78 4.10
CA LEU A 255 9.53 13.96 4.49
C LEU A 255 10.28 14.72 5.58
N ALA A 256 10.23 16.05 5.54
CA ALA A 256 10.94 16.88 6.52
C ALA A 256 10.52 16.54 7.97
N SER A 257 9.25 16.24 8.20
CA SER A 257 8.76 15.77 9.50
C SER A 257 9.34 14.42 9.90
N THR A 258 9.43 13.46 8.97
CA THR A 258 10.03 12.14 9.22
C THR A 258 11.51 12.24 9.56
N ILE A 259 12.28 13.02 8.79
CA ILE A 259 13.72 13.22 9.05
C ILE A 259 13.94 13.87 10.43
N ARG A 260 13.11 14.85 10.81
CA ARG A 260 13.19 15.47 12.14
C ARG A 260 12.84 14.51 13.27
N ALA A 261 11.82 13.67 13.08
CA ALA A 261 11.30 12.79 14.12
C ALA A 261 12.12 11.49 14.29
N CYS A 262 12.82 11.03 13.25
CA CYS A 262 13.57 9.78 13.32
C CYS A 262 14.83 9.90 14.19
N ARG A 263 15.09 8.85 14.99
CA ARG A 263 16.29 8.76 15.83
C ARG A 263 17.54 8.41 15.01
N ASP A 264 17.44 7.37 14.19
CA ASP A 264 18.51 6.94 13.30
C ASP A 264 18.37 7.64 11.94
N LYS A 265 19.34 8.51 11.63
CA LYS A 265 19.42 9.31 10.40
C LYS A 265 20.42 8.74 9.38
N SER A 266 21.00 7.56 9.63
CA SER A 266 22.03 6.99 8.75
C SER A 266 21.56 6.70 7.32
N TRP A 267 20.24 6.61 7.11
CA TRP A 267 19.59 6.46 5.80
C TRP A 267 19.42 7.80 5.04
N VAL A 268 19.50 8.95 5.72
CA VAL A 268 19.26 10.27 5.11
C VAL A 268 20.33 10.64 4.09
N LYS A 269 21.56 10.12 4.25
CA LYS A 269 22.68 10.35 3.31
C LYS A 269 22.39 9.92 1.87
N TYR A 270 21.40 9.04 1.66
CA TYR A 270 20.99 8.58 0.34
C TYR A 270 20.00 9.54 -0.35
N LEU A 271 19.58 10.61 0.32
CA LEU A 271 18.58 11.55 -0.16
C LEU A 271 19.20 12.89 -0.53
N SER A 272 18.98 13.32 -1.77
CA SER A 272 19.47 14.63 -2.24
C SER A 272 18.53 15.31 -3.25
N GLU A 273 17.62 14.58 -3.87
CA GLU A 273 16.68 15.15 -4.83
C GLU A 273 15.45 15.73 -4.13
N ARG A 274 15.10 16.98 -4.42
CA ARG A 274 13.89 17.60 -3.88
C ARG A 274 12.66 17.21 -4.70
N SER A 275 11.56 16.94 -4.03
CA SER A 275 10.26 16.69 -4.65
C SER A 275 9.12 17.26 -3.81
N ASN A 276 7.91 17.29 -4.39
CA ASN A 276 6.68 17.66 -3.68
C ASN A 276 6.34 16.71 -2.51
N TRP A 277 7.01 15.56 -2.42
CA TRP A 277 6.84 14.54 -1.36
C TRP A 277 8.10 14.37 -0.52
N GLY A 278 8.86 15.45 -0.31
CA GLY A 278 10.10 15.46 0.47
C GLY A 278 11.33 15.14 -0.34
N LEU A 279 12.42 14.80 0.35
CA LEU A 279 13.68 14.40 -0.29
C LEU A 279 13.58 12.97 -0.82
N LYS A 280 14.15 12.72 -1.99
CA LYS A 280 14.22 11.41 -2.65
C LYS A 280 15.67 11.04 -2.93
N VAL A 281 15.89 9.75 -3.13
CA VAL A 281 17.11 9.24 -3.79
C VAL A 281 17.22 9.89 -5.18
N PRO A 282 18.42 10.22 -5.70
CA PRO A 282 18.59 10.79 -7.04
C PRO A 282 17.84 10.01 -8.13
N PHE A 283 17.26 10.71 -9.10
CA PHE A 283 16.51 10.11 -10.20
C PHE A 283 17.28 9.01 -10.92
N SER A 284 18.55 9.24 -11.30
CA SER A 284 19.37 8.26 -12.02
C SER A 284 19.56 6.97 -11.22
N VAL A 285 19.82 7.10 -9.92
CA VAL A 285 19.97 5.95 -9.00
C VAL A 285 18.65 5.19 -8.86
N ARG A 286 17.52 5.89 -8.67
CA ARG A 286 16.20 5.25 -8.59
C ARG A 286 15.84 4.52 -9.89
N LEU A 287 16.10 5.14 -11.03
CA LEU A 287 15.85 4.56 -12.35
C LEU A 287 16.63 3.25 -12.52
N ASP A 288 17.93 3.28 -12.18
CA ASP A 288 18.79 2.10 -12.23
C ASP A 288 18.31 0.98 -11.29
N MET A 289 17.94 1.34 -10.06
CA MET A 289 17.38 0.39 -9.09
C MET A 289 16.09 -0.27 -9.57
N TYR A 290 15.13 0.51 -10.06
CA TYR A 290 13.87 -0.02 -10.53
C TYR A 290 14.04 -0.86 -11.80
N ARG A 291 14.82 -0.38 -12.78
CA ARG A 291 15.09 -1.11 -14.02
C ARG A 291 15.76 -2.45 -13.73
N SER A 292 16.83 -2.44 -12.95
CA SER A 292 17.57 -3.66 -12.58
C SER A 292 16.68 -4.72 -11.93
N ILE A 293 15.76 -4.32 -11.05
CA ILE A 293 14.85 -5.27 -10.39
C ILE A 293 13.69 -5.68 -11.30
N ILE A 294 13.17 -4.80 -12.15
CA ILE A 294 12.16 -5.17 -13.14
C ILE A 294 12.73 -6.19 -14.13
N ASP A 295 13.93 -5.94 -14.67
CA ASP A 295 14.59 -6.83 -15.62
C ASP A 295 14.86 -8.19 -14.97
N PHE A 296 15.43 -8.20 -13.76
CA PHE A 296 15.65 -9.43 -13.02
C PHE A 296 14.36 -10.19 -12.70
N LEU A 297 13.25 -9.51 -12.37
CA LEU A 297 11.95 -10.15 -12.20
C LEU A 297 11.51 -10.86 -13.49
N ARG A 298 11.69 -10.24 -14.67
CA ARG A 298 11.38 -10.86 -15.96
C ARG A 298 12.28 -12.05 -16.27
N GLU A 299 13.58 -11.93 -15.99
CA GLU A 299 14.55 -13.04 -16.12
C GLU A 299 14.18 -14.24 -15.23
N GLN A 300 13.66 -14.00 -14.03
CA GLN A 300 13.17 -15.04 -13.13
C GLN A 300 11.75 -15.55 -13.51
N GLY A 301 11.22 -15.14 -14.66
CA GLY A 301 9.94 -15.63 -15.19
C GLY A 301 8.69 -14.96 -14.59
N TYR A 302 8.84 -13.92 -13.75
CA TYR A 302 7.67 -13.21 -13.23
C TYR A 302 7.03 -12.36 -14.33
N GLN A 303 5.83 -12.74 -14.77
CA GLN A 303 5.04 -12.03 -15.79
C GLN A 303 3.96 -11.11 -15.20
N GLY A 304 3.86 -11.04 -13.86
CA GLY A 304 2.84 -10.23 -13.21
C GLY A 304 3.11 -8.72 -13.32
N PRO A 305 2.12 -7.88 -12.96
CA PRO A 305 2.26 -6.44 -12.95
C PRO A 305 3.34 -5.95 -11.99
N VAL A 306 4.06 -4.91 -12.40
CA VAL A 306 4.96 -4.14 -11.56
C VAL A 306 4.50 -2.68 -11.54
N ALA A 307 4.38 -2.09 -10.35
CA ALA A 307 3.97 -0.71 -10.16
C ALA A 307 5.00 0.06 -9.31
N LEU A 308 4.96 1.39 -9.37
CA LEU A 308 5.83 2.26 -8.57
C LEU A 308 5.02 3.01 -7.50
N CYS A 309 5.53 3.04 -6.27
CA CYS A 309 4.90 3.74 -5.15
C CYS A 309 5.37 5.19 -5.10
N LYS A 310 4.42 6.13 -5.21
CA LYS A 310 4.67 7.58 -5.06
C LYS A 310 5.79 8.10 -5.97
N GLU A 311 5.87 7.57 -7.19
CA GLU A 311 6.86 7.98 -8.18
C GLU A 311 6.33 8.99 -9.19
N THR A 312 7.25 9.76 -9.78
CA THR A 312 6.88 10.83 -10.70
C THR A 312 6.49 10.29 -12.08
N LEU A 313 5.65 11.01 -12.82
CA LEU A 313 5.28 10.67 -14.19
C LEU A 313 6.53 10.46 -15.08
N ARG A 314 7.56 11.28 -14.89
CA ARG A 314 8.87 11.13 -15.54
C ARG A 314 9.51 9.76 -15.29
N MET A 315 9.42 9.24 -14.06
CA MET A 315 9.99 7.93 -13.71
C MET A 315 9.20 6.80 -14.38
N TRP A 316 7.87 6.88 -14.40
CA TRP A 316 7.02 5.92 -15.12
C TRP A 316 7.39 5.85 -16.60
N ASN A 317 7.51 7.01 -17.27
CA ASN A 317 7.88 7.09 -18.68
C ASN A 317 9.30 6.55 -18.93
N ALA A 318 10.27 6.86 -18.07
CA ALA A 318 11.66 6.39 -18.22
C ALA A 318 11.84 4.87 -18.08
N LEU A 319 10.88 4.20 -17.43
CA LEU A 319 10.82 2.74 -17.29
C LEU A 319 9.89 2.10 -18.32
N GLY A 320 9.26 2.88 -19.21
CA GLY A 320 8.29 2.36 -20.17
C GLY A 320 7.01 1.81 -19.53
N LEU A 321 6.69 2.22 -18.29
CA LEU A 321 5.49 1.75 -17.58
C LEU A 321 4.28 2.62 -17.89
N ASN A 322 3.15 1.98 -18.19
CA ASN A 322 1.89 2.69 -18.44
C ASN A 322 1.16 3.04 -17.13
N TRP A 323 1.21 4.30 -16.74
CA TRP A 323 0.53 4.77 -15.53
C TRP A 323 -1.00 4.83 -15.64
N LEU A 324 -1.55 4.88 -16.87
CA LEU A 324 -3.00 4.89 -17.12
C LEU A 324 -3.64 3.53 -16.82
N GLU A 325 -2.87 2.44 -16.97
CA GLU A 325 -3.31 1.06 -16.73
C GLU A 325 -2.70 0.48 -15.44
N ILE A 326 -2.34 1.35 -14.51
CA ILE A 326 -1.65 0.98 -13.28
C ILE A 326 -2.37 -0.15 -12.53
N LYS A 327 -1.61 -1.16 -12.10
CA LYS A 327 -2.02 -2.21 -11.16
C LYS A 327 -1.24 -2.07 -9.85
N CYS A 328 -1.54 -0.99 -9.13
CA CYS A 328 -0.90 -0.68 -7.84
C CYS A 328 -1.36 -1.62 -6.73
N ASN A 329 -0.58 -1.71 -5.66
CA ASN A 329 -0.94 -2.41 -4.44
C ASN A 329 -2.30 -1.98 -3.85
N CYS A 330 -2.63 -0.69 -3.91
CA CYS A 330 -3.77 -0.12 -3.16
C CYS A 330 -5.11 -0.15 -3.90
N ILE A 331 -5.14 -0.58 -5.16
CA ILE A 331 -6.36 -0.62 -6.00
C ILE A 331 -6.75 -2.08 -6.28
N PRO A 332 -8.02 -2.36 -6.63
CA PRO A 332 -8.49 -3.72 -6.93
C PRO A 332 -7.56 -4.56 -7.82
#